data_AF-A0AAD5DMR8-F1
#
_entry.id   AF-A0AAD5DMR8-F1
#
_cell.length_a   1.000
_cell.length_b   1.000
_cell.length_c   1.000
_cell.angle_alpha   90.00
_cell.angle_beta   90.00
_cell.angle_gamma   90.00
#
_symmetry.space_group_name_H-M   'P 1'
#
loop_
_entity.id
_entity.type
_entity.pdbx_description
1 polymer ?
#
loop_
_entity_poly.entity_id
_entity_poly.type
_entity_poly.pdbx_seq_one_letter_code
_entity_poly.pdbx_strand_id
1 'polypeptide(L)'
;MAEGPKEDKRVLSLVRGTSLADHLSKDDSSTIGAIVLPWKYTIQEGSELMDGVVVGKFLGAGMQARVYQLQTQDGRPLGKVLKVNRGDIGSQMLNNNQVWVGMDKEWKIGTQLRTMLQQPDGSLPGFMTVNDVVLRKSESGVDPRKGRMRFAGMVLGELRGWEIYKRLDMPEFHNVHYVKEMLFQVFSALDRAQRKLGFNHADLGMRNVMEHYPRTWEQIPGGAAAAEHVPHIPGYTCNANGSRLPLGPEVEFKIIDFGISKMSAKLAEAAGGREAQENVARVQQMFAHGRRIVFEGKSKRSALEMETSDFEHERFGWFKRVVLRRSSDQQFRLNRTTPRPGSPELSSAASEAASTDDDASSEPQLFAMQAPEEVVLSESEVQQACKWAHVKKTKSPIEKLYRSFWHRKGDVFHLLLGMALALDNRVWPEEDADDVTSLLSLVYHVTGLRLKASFAEAGQGQERSLFGKLACVGRPQVVGFKAHTMPFNSGLLAGEALVHPLFRSYRSCQPPHAETPVPLAKLFPEMGL
;
A
#
# COMPACT_ATOMS: atom_id res chain seq x y z
N MET A 1 29.14 -19.72 -38.27
CA MET A 1 28.04 -19.40 -37.33
C MET A 1 28.68 -18.70 -36.15
N ALA A 2 28.43 -17.42 -35.96
CA ALA A 2 28.95 -16.70 -34.78
C ALA A 2 28.16 -17.17 -33.55
N GLU A 3 28.85 -17.68 -32.52
CA GLU A 3 28.22 -17.91 -31.22
C GLU A 3 27.65 -16.58 -30.74
N GLY A 4 26.33 -16.50 -30.62
CA GLY A 4 25.68 -15.34 -30.03
C GLY A 4 26.23 -15.07 -28.63
N PRO A 5 26.24 -13.82 -28.16
CA PRO A 5 26.75 -13.49 -26.83
C PRO A 5 26.04 -14.36 -25.79
N LYS A 6 26.81 -15.17 -25.07
CA LYS A 6 26.30 -15.96 -23.95
C LYS A 6 25.75 -14.97 -22.93
N GLU A 7 24.43 -14.96 -22.76
CA GLU A 7 23.76 -14.20 -21.69
C GLU A 7 24.43 -14.58 -20.37
N ASP A 8 25.18 -13.64 -19.83
CA ASP A 8 25.84 -13.79 -18.56
C ASP A 8 24.74 -13.80 -17.50
N LYS A 9 24.35 -14.99 -17.05
CA LYS A 9 23.37 -15.18 -15.98
C LYS A 9 23.98 -14.64 -14.70
N ARG A 10 23.84 -13.32 -14.48
CA ARG A 10 24.28 -12.64 -13.26
C ARG A 10 23.49 -13.22 -12.10
N VAL A 11 24.14 -14.13 -11.39
CA VAL A 11 23.64 -14.69 -10.13
C VAL A 11 23.63 -13.57 -9.11
N LEU A 12 22.43 -13.21 -8.66
CA LEU A 12 22.19 -12.16 -7.67
C LEU A 12 23.04 -12.42 -6.42
N SER A 13 23.80 -11.40 -6.00
CA SER A 13 24.64 -11.49 -4.81
C SER A 13 23.79 -11.33 -3.55
N LEU A 14 23.79 -12.37 -2.71
CA LEU A 14 23.21 -12.31 -1.39
C LEU A 14 24.14 -11.48 -0.49
N VAL A 15 23.72 -10.26 -0.14
CA VAL A 15 24.52 -9.41 0.76
C VAL A 15 24.38 -9.94 2.19
N ARG A 16 25.45 -10.57 2.70
CA ARG A 16 25.59 -10.86 4.13
C ARG A 16 26.07 -9.58 4.84
N GLY A 17 25.41 -9.20 5.93
CA GLY A 17 25.95 -8.16 6.81
C GLY A 17 24.91 -7.37 7.61
N THR A 18 23.63 -7.42 7.27
CA THR A 18 22.58 -6.70 8.01
C THR A 18 21.62 -7.70 8.64
N SER A 19 21.36 -7.57 9.94
CA SER A 19 20.30 -8.33 10.61
C SER A 19 18.94 -7.99 10.00
N LEU A 20 17.94 -8.87 10.14
CA LEU A 20 16.57 -8.55 9.71
C LEU A 20 16.05 -7.28 10.43
N ALA A 21 16.38 -7.09 11.70
CA ALA A 21 15.99 -5.89 12.45
C ALA A 21 16.58 -4.61 11.84
N ASP A 22 17.87 -4.62 11.48
CA ASP A 22 18.52 -3.47 10.84
C ASP A 22 17.93 -3.18 9.46
N HIS A 23 17.63 -4.22 8.68
CA HIS A 23 17.01 -4.09 7.37
C HIS A 23 15.62 -3.45 7.46
N LEU A 24 14.78 -3.98 8.34
CA LEU A 24 13.42 -3.47 8.54
C LEU A 24 13.37 -2.04 9.09
N SER A 25 14.44 -1.61 9.77
CA SER A 25 14.55 -0.25 10.32
C SER A 25 15.01 0.80 9.30
N LYS A 26 15.62 0.39 8.18
CA LYS A 26 16.21 1.31 7.19
C LYS A 26 15.26 1.73 6.06
N ASP A 27 14.15 1.01 5.86
CA ASP A 27 13.16 1.29 4.81
C ASP A 27 13.74 1.54 3.39
N ASP A 28 14.78 0.79 3.03
CA ASP A 28 15.48 0.93 1.74
C ASP A 28 14.56 0.57 0.55
N SER A 29 14.15 1.61 -0.18
CA SER A 29 13.27 1.56 -1.35
C SER A 29 13.81 0.71 -2.51
N SER A 30 15.14 0.60 -2.60
CA SER A 30 15.85 -0.07 -3.69
C SER A 30 15.92 -1.58 -3.50
N THR A 31 15.57 -2.08 -2.31
CA THR A 31 15.71 -3.49 -1.96
C THR A 31 14.38 -4.21 -1.92
N ILE A 32 14.35 -5.40 -2.50
CA ILE A 32 13.25 -6.36 -2.32
C ILE A 32 13.74 -7.45 -1.40
N GLY A 33 13.26 -7.45 -0.16
CA GLY A 33 13.56 -8.49 0.82
C GLY A 33 12.57 -9.66 0.76
N ALA A 34 13.06 -10.83 1.12
CA ALA A 34 12.27 -12.04 1.31
C ALA A 34 12.64 -12.73 2.62
N ILE A 35 11.65 -12.96 3.48
CA ILE A 35 11.81 -13.72 4.73
C ILE A 35 11.36 -15.16 4.48
N VAL A 36 12.29 -16.11 4.59
CA VAL A 36 12.05 -17.52 4.28
C VAL A 36 11.87 -18.33 5.56
N LEU A 37 10.61 -18.71 5.82
CA LEU A 37 10.23 -19.50 6.98
C LEU A 37 10.32 -21.02 6.70
N PRO A 38 10.69 -21.82 7.72
CA PRO A 38 10.55 -23.27 7.68
C PRO A 38 9.11 -23.71 7.36
N TRP A 39 8.95 -24.90 6.76
CA TRP A 39 7.65 -25.41 6.37
C TRP A 39 6.67 -25.56 7.56
N LYS A 40 7.23 -25.98 8.70
CA LYS A 40 6.53 -26.24 9.97
C LYS A 40 6.42 -25.00 10.86
N TYR A 41 6.81 -23.82 10.34
CA TYR A 41 6.81 -22.60 11.14
C TYR A 41 5.38 -22.12 11.40
N THR A 42 5.04 -22.00 12.68
CA THR A 42 3.77 -21.46 13.14
C THR A 42 3.95 -20.01 13.53
N ILE A 43 3.21 -19.12 12.87
CA ILE A 43 3.23 -17.67 13.13
C ILE A 43 2.22 -17.40 14.25
N GLN A 44 2.72 -16.97 15.41
CA GLN A 44 1.92 -16.64 16.59
C GLN A 44 2.63 -15.57 17.43
N GLU A 45 1.93 -14.89 18.33
CA GLU A 45 2.56 -13.90 19.22
C GLU A 45 3.73 -14.52 20.00
N GLY A 46 4.82 -13.77 20.14
CA GLY A 46 6.07 -14.18 20.77
C GLY A 46 6.99 -15.05 19.90
N SER A 47 6.57 -15.52 18.72
CA SER A 47 7.45 -16.32 17.85
C SER A 47 8.53 -15.46 17.21
N GLU A 48 9.80 -15.86 17.32
CA GLU A 48 10.91 -15.21 16.62
C GLU A 48 10.87 -15.55 15.12
N LEU A 49 10.80 -14.53 14.27
CA LEU A 49 10.88 -14.68 12.81
C LEU A 49 12.32 -14.95 12.38
N MET A 50 13.23 -14.01 12.69
CA MET A 50 14.66 -14.11 12.39
C MET A 50 15.44 -12.97 13.06
N ASP A 51 16.70 -13.22 13.43
CA ASP A 51 17.68 -12.23 13.88
C ASP A 51 17.13 -11.23 14.91
N GLY A 52 16.44 -11.74 15.94
CA GLY A 52 15.89 -10.90 17.01
C GLY A 52 14.60 -10.16 16.66
N VAL A 53 14.02 -10.37 15.48
CA VAL A 53 12.67 -9.87 15.14
C VAL A 53 11.62 -10.88 15.58
N VAL A 54 10.66 -10.42 16.38
CA VAL A 54 9.60 -11.21 17.01
C VAL A 54 8.23 -10.77 16.50
N VAL A 55 7.33 -11.73 16.33
CA VAL A 55 5.91 -11.48 16.11
C VAL A 55 5.30 -10.95 17.41
N GLY A 56 4.99 -9.66 17.46
CA GLY A 56 4.39 -8.99 18.61
C GLY A 56 2.88 -9.15 18.67
N LYS A 57 2.21 -8.10 19.14
CA LYS A 57 0.77 -8.05 19.41
C LYS A 57 -0.07 -8.30 18.14
N PHE A 58 -1.11 -9.12 18.26
CA PHE A 58 -2.15 -9.28 17.27
C PHE A 58 -3.00 -8.00 17.17
N LEU A 59 -3.07 -7.44 15.96
CA LEU A 59 -3.77 -6.18 15.71
C LEU A 59 -5.17 -6.41 15.13
N GLY A 60 -5.36 -7.49 14.38
CA GLY A 60 -6.65 -7.81 13.80
C GLY A 60 -6.61 -8.95 12.78
N ALA A 61 -7.79 -9.43 12.41
CA ALA A 61 -7.96 -10.41 11.35
C ALA A 61 -9.05 -9.95 10.39
N GLY A 62 -8.74 -10.00 9.11
CA GLY A 62 -9.71 -9.91 8.03
C GLY A 62 -10.13 -11.30 7.55
N MET A 63 -10.94 -11.30 6.50
CA MET A 63 -11.37 -12.53 5.83
C MET A 63 -10.18 -13.36 5.30
N GLN A 64 -9.13 -12.70 4.81
CA GLN A 64 -7.99 -13.36 4.15
C GLN A 64 -6.77 -13.54 5.05
N ALA A 65 -6.57 -12.64 6.01
CA ALA A 65 -5.30 -12.47 6.70
C ALA A 65 -5.43 -12.19 8.18
N ARG A 66 -4.37 -12.48 8.92
CA ARG A 66 -4.11 -11.98 10.28
C ARG A 66 -2.99 -10.96 10.22
N VAL A 67 -3.07 -9.94 11.07
CA VAL A 67 -2.09 -8.87 11.15
C VAL A 67 -1.50 -8.84 12.55
N TYR A 68 -0.18 -8.86 12.63
CA TYR A 68 0.59 -8.83 13.86
C TYR A 68 1.56 -7.65 13.82
N GLN A 69 1.76 -6.96 14.94
CA GLN A 69 2.85 -6.00 15.09
C GLN A 69 4.19 -6.75 15.04
N LEU A 70 5.22 -6.14 14.45
CA LEU A 70 6.59 -6.64 14.56
C LEU A 70 7.35 -5.83 15.61
N GLN A 71 8.11 -6.54 16.42
CA GLN A 71 8.92 -5.95 17.48
C GLN A 71 10.30 -6.61 17.52
N THR A 72 11.25 -5.92 18.12
CA THR A 72 12.54 -6.51 18.48
C THR A 72 12.38 -7.47 19.67
N GLN A 73 13.41 -8.27 19.94
CA GLN A 73 13.42 -9.27 21.02
C GLN A 73 13.21 -8.65 22.42
N ASP A 74 13.61 -7.39 22.60
CA ASP A 74 13.38 -6.60 23.81
C ASP A 74 11.95 -6.00 23.90
N GLY A 75 11.09 -6.28 22.91
CA GLY A 75 9.70 -5.83 22.87
C GLY A 75 9.47 -4.45 22.26
N ARG A 76 10.51 -3.76 21.76
CA ARG A 76 10.30 -2.46 21.10
C ARG A 76 9.63 -2.61 19.73
N PRO A 77 8.58 -1.83 19.42
CA PRO A 77 7.90 -1.90 18.13
C PRO A 77 8.81 -1.41 17.00
N LEU A 78 8.80 -2.11 15.86
CA LEU A 78 9.59 -1.77 14.68
C LEU A 78 8.87 -0.79 13.74
N GLY A 79 7.64 -0.36 14.06
CA GLY A 79 6.80 0.40 13.12
C GLY A 79 6.42 -0.40 11.87
N LYS A 80 6.44 -1.74 11.98
CA LYS A 80 6.07 -2.70 10.92
C LYS A 80 5.02 -3.66 11.42
N VAL A 81 4.23 -4.20 10.49
CA VAL A 81 3.27 -5.26 10.75
C VAL A 81 3.47 -6.42 9.79
N LEU A 82 3.19 -7.63 10.27
CA LEU A 82 3.19 -8.86 9.50
C LEU A 82 1.75 -9.23 9.15
N LYS A 83 1.41 -9.16 7.86
CA LYS A 83 0.13 -9.63 7.31
C LYS A 83 0.31 -11.03 6.74
N VAL A 84 -0.31 -12.02 7.36
CA VAL A 84 -0.14 -13.45 6.99
C VAL A 84 -1.44 -14.07 6.57
N ASN A 85 -1.36 -14.93 5.55
CA ASN A 85 -2.50 -15.71 5.08
C ASN A 85 -3.03 -16.57 6.24
N ARG A 86 -4.36 -16.61 6.38
CA ARG A 86 -4.96 -17.64 7.23
C ARG A 86 -4.73 -19.02 6.61
N GLY A 87 -4.62 -20.03 7.46
CA GLY A 87 -4.38 -21.42 7.06
C GLY A 87 -5.64 -22.28 6.98
N ASP A 88 -6.81 -21.74 7.35
CA ASP A 88 -8.08 -22.46 7.36
C ASP A 88 -8.61 -22.70 5.94
N ILE A 89 -9.40 -23.76 5.76
CA ILE A 89 -9.89 -24.20 4.44
C ILE A 89 -10.64 -23.07 3.71
N GLY A 90 -11.42 -22.27 4.43
CA GLY A 90 -12.15 -21.12 3.88
C GLY A 90 -11.21 -20.07 3.29
N SER A 91 -10.15 -19.69 4.01
CA SER A 91 -9.15 -18.76 3.47
C SER A 91 -8.29 -19.37 2.37
N GLN A 92 -8.04 -20.69 2.38
CA GLN A 92 -7.36 -21.35 1.26
C GLN A 92 -8.19 -21.31 -0.02
N MET A 93 -9.52 -21.44 0.08
CA MET A 93 -10.43 -21.27 -1.06
C MET A 93 -10.45 -19.83 -1.57
N LEU A 94 -10.49 -18.85 -0.66
CA LEU A 94 -10.49 -17.44 -1.03
C LEU A 94 -9.12 -16.99 -1.56
N ASN A 95 -8.01 -17.41 -0.97
CA ASN A 95 -6.65 -17.07 -1.42
C ASN A 95 -6.21 -17.85 -2.66
N ASN A 96 -7.10 -18.66 -3.26
CA ASN A 96 -6.85 -19.23 -4.56
C ASN A 96 -7.01 -18.14 -5.62
N ASN A 97 -5.93 -17.84 -6.35
CA ASN A 97 -5.89 -16.88 -7.46
C ASN A 97 -6.95 -17.14 -8.56
N GLN A 98 -7.59 -18.30 -8.57
CA GLN A 98 -8.72 -18.61 -9.46
C GLN A 98 -10.08 -18.12 -8.93
N VAL A 99 -10.24 -17.96 -7.61
CA VAL A 99 -11.51 -17.61 -6.96
C VAL A 99 -11.51 -16.13 -6.55
N TRP A 100 -10.45 -15.68 -5.89
CA TRP A 100 -10.29 -14.30 -5.45
C TRP A 100 -8.86 -13.82 -5.69
N VAL A 101 -8.62 -12.52 -5.49
CA VAL A 101 -7.30 -11.94 -5.72
C VAL A 101 -6.37 -12.23 -4.54
N GLY A 102 -5.23 -12.86 -4.84
CA GLY A 102 -4.24 -13.25 -3.84
C GLY A 102 -3.44 -12.08 -3.29
N MET A 103 -3.00 -12.23 -2.03
CA MET A 103 -2.11 -11.29 -1.34
C MET A 103 -0.75 -11.13 -2.01
N ASP A 104 -0.32 -12.07 -2.86
CA ASP A 104 0.89 -11.94 -3.69
C ASP A 104 0.77 -10.78 -4.67
N LYS A 105 -0.42 -10.56 -5.22
CA LYS A 105 -0.69 -9.43 -6.11
C LYS A 105 -0.69 -8.10 -5.37
N GLU A 106 -1.29 -8.05 -4.18
CA GLU A 106 -1.23 -6.88 -3.29
C GLU A 106 0.21 -6.53 -2.96
N TRP A 107 1.03 -7.53 -2.56
CA TRP A 107 2.45 -7.34 -2.29
C TRP A 107 3.16 -6.76 -3.51
N LYS A 108 3.00 -7.38 -4.68
CA LYS A 108 3.64 -6.92 -5.92
C LYS A 108 3.29 -5.47 -6.25
N ILE A 109 2.00 -5.12 -6.23
CA ILE A 109 1.55 -3.75 -6.52
C ILE A 109 2.11 -2.75 -5.50
N GLY A 110 2.08 -3.10 -4.21
CA GLY A 110 2.62 -2.27 -3.15
C GLY A 110 4.12 -2.02 -3.30
N THR A 111 4.90 -3.06 -3.63
CA THR A 111 6.34 -2.91 -3.89
C THR A 111 6.59 -2.02 -5.11
N GLN A 112 5.78 -2.12 -6.18
CA GLN A 112 5.88 -1.22 -7.35
C GLN A 112 5.59 0.24 -6.99
N LEU A 113 4.56 0.49 -6.18
CA LEU A 113 4.23 1.82 -5.67
C LEU A 113 5.39 2.38 -4.84
N ARG A 114 5.91 1.59 -3.89
CA ARG A 114 7.04 1.97 -3.04
C ARG A 114 8.26 2.35 -3.88
N THR A 115 8.70 1.48 -4.78
CA THR A 115 9.88 1.74 -5.64
C THR A 115 9.79 3.05 -6.41
N MET A 116 8.60 3.45 -6.85
CA MET A 116 8.44 4.61 -7.74
C MET A 116 8.06 5.91 -7.05
N LEU A 117 7.43 5.81 -5.88
CA LEU A 117 6.80 6.94 -5.20
C LEU A 117 7.42 7.22 -3.82
N GLN A 118 8.22 6.29 -3.27
CA GLN A 118 8.91 6.52 -2.00
C GLN A 118 9.90 7.66 -2.16
N GLN A 119 9.86 8.59 -1.21
CA GLN A 119 10.75 9.74 -1.15
C GLN A 119 12.13 9.33 -0.58
N PRO A 120 13.17 10.17 -0.75
CA PRO A 120 14.50 9.87 -0.24
C PRO A 120 14.57 9.64 1.28
N ASP A 121 13.65 10.22 2.04
CA ASP A 121 13.52 10.03 3.49
C ASP A 121 12.84 8.70 3.87
N GLY A 122 12.51 7.86 2.90
CA GLY A 122 11.81 6.60 3.10
C GLY A 122 10.30 6.73 3.25
N SER A 123 9.74 7.95 3.22
CA SER A 123 8.30 8.14 3.32
C SER A 123 7.60 7.73 2.02
N LEU A 124 6.37 7.21 2.15
CA LEU A 124 5.48 6.93 1.02
C LEU A 124 4.18 7.71 1.17
N PRO A 125 4.17 9.02 0.82
CA PRO A 125 3.00 9.89 0.96
C PRO A 125 1.74 9.33 0.29
N GLY A 126 0.70 9.13 1.09
CA GLY A 126 -0.62 8.71 0.62
C GLY A 126 -0.83 7.22 0.35
N PHE A 127 0.17 6.36 0.52
CA PHE A 127 0.04 4.90 0.37
C PHE A 127 0.66 4.16 1.55
N MET A 128 0.02 3.08 1.97
CA MET A 128 0.63 2.16 2.93
C MET A 128 1.88 1.52 2.32
N THR A 129 2.99 1.59 3.05
CA THR A 129 4.25 0.98 2.64
C THR A 129 4.13 -0.54 2.64
N VAL A 130 4.56 -1.17 1.55
CA VAL A 130 4.68 -2.63 1.43
C VAL A 130 6.15 -2.98 1.30
N ASN A 131 6.66 -3.74 2.27
CA ASN A 131 8.06 -4.10 2.38
C ASN A 131 8.30 -5.51 1.84
N ASP A 132 8.69 -6.42 2.71
CA ASP A 132 9.24 -7.71 2.33
C ASP A 132 8.15 -8.77 2.12
N VAL A 133 8.44 -9.73 1.25
CA VAL A 133 7.59 -10.93 1.11
C VAL A 133 7.95 -11.94 2.19
N VAL A 134 6.94 -12.61 2.74
CA VAL A 134 7.14 -13.76 3.63
C VAL A 134 6.81 -15.03 2.88
N LEU A 135 7.80 -15.91 2.79
CA LEU A 135 7.74 -17.17 2.07
C LEU A 135 7.84 -18.33 3.04
N ARG A 136 7.16 -19.43 2.73
CA ARG A 136 7.26 -20.69 3.48
C ARG A 136 7.79 -21.80 2.58
N LYS A 137 8.76 -22.56 3.08
CA LYS A 137 9.24 -23.77 2.39
C LYS A 137 8.10 -24.78 2.24
N SER A 138 7.97 -25.40 1.08
CA SER A 138 6.98 -26.46 0.88
C SER A 138 7.39 -27.75 1.59
N GLU A 139 6.42 -28.46 2.17
CA GLU A 139 6.59 -29.77 2.81
C GLU A 139 7.07 -30.86 1.84
N SER A 140 6.70 -30.75 0.57
CA SER A 140 7.04 -31.75 -0.44
C SER A 140 8.53 -31.71 -0.77
N GLY A 141 9.34 -32.45 -0.01
CA GLY A 141 10.74 -32.78 -0.28
C GLY A 141 10.93 -33.65 -1.53
N VAL A 142 10.06 -33.52 -2.54
CA VAL A 142 10.07 -34.36 -3.76
C VAL A 142 11.26 -34.03 -4.66
N ASP A 143 11.93 -32.90 -4.44
CA ASP A 143 13.32 -32.72 -4.87
C ASP A 143 14.01 -31.63 -4.00
N PRO A 144 14.98 -31.96 -3.13
CA PRO A 144 15.76 -30.97 -2.38
C PRO A 144 16.56 -30.00 -3.29
N ARG A 145 16.68 -30.28 -4.60
CA ARG A 145 17.27 -29.39 -5.60
C ARG A 145 16.27 -28.38 -6.18
N LYS A 146 14.95 -28.57 -6.00
CA LYS A 146 13.89 -27.67 -6.49
C LYS A 146 13.01 -27.18 -5.35
N GLY A 147 13.62 -26.74 -4.25
CA GLY A 147 12.91 -26.25 -3.06
C GLY A 147 11.87 -25.20 -3.44
N ARG A 148 10.60 -25.59 -3.45
CA ARG A 148 9.49 -24.70 -3.77
C ARG A 148 9.15 -23.88 -2.54
N MET A 149 9.03 -22.58 -2.74
CA MET A 149 8.51 -21.67 -1.73
C MET A 149 7.09 -21.26 -2.08
N ARG A 150 6.26 -21.12 -1.05
CA ARG A 150 4.89 -20.61 -1.16
C ARG A 150 4.79 -19.26 -0.48
N PHE A 151 4.01 -18.36 -1.07
CA PHE A 151 3.66 -17.10 -0.43
C PHE A 151 2.90 -17.36 0.88
N ALA A 152 3.41 -16.83 1.99
CA ALA A 152 2.82 -16.98 3.31
C ALA A 152 2.27 -15.65 3.86
N GLY A 153 2.80 -14.51 3.39
CA GLY A 153 2.40 -13.19 3.84
C GLY A 153 3.32 -12.10 3.32
N MET A 154 3.23 -10.93 3.93
CA MET A 154 4.10 -9.78 3.64
C MET A 154 4.29 -8.93 4.88
N VAL A 155 5.36 -8.14 4.89
CA VAL A 155 5.62 -7.08 5.86
C VAL A 155 5.11 -5.76 5.31
N LEU A 156 4.41 -5.00 6.15
CA LEU A 156 3.82 -3.70 5.83
C LEU A 156 4.32 -2.64 6.82
N GLY A 157 4.24 -1.37 6.43
CA GLY A 157 4.34 -0.26 7.38
C GLY A 157 3.19 -0.30 8.39
N GLU A 158 3.48 -0.08 9.66
CA GLU A 158 2.44 0.03 10.68
C GLU A 158 1.64 1.33 10.49
N LEU A 159 0.33 1.19 10.32
CA LEU A 159 -0.58 2.33 10.30
C LEU A 159 -1.27 2.49 11.66
N ARG A 160 -1.04 3.64 12.28
CA ARG A 160 -1.67 4.08 13.52
C ARG A 160 -2.84 4.99 13.23
N GLY A 161 -4.06 4.47 13.30
CA GLY A 161 -5.27 5.25 13.09
C GLY A 161 -6.44 4.36 12.69
N TRP A 162 -7.39 4.90 11.93
CA TRP A 162 -8.65 4.23 11.60
C TRP A 162 -9.01 4.36 10.13
N GLU A 163 -9.76 3.38 9.64
CA GLU A 163 -10.41 3.44 8.34
C GLU A 163 -11.43 4.59 8.34
N ILE A 164 -11.44 5.40 7.27
CA ILE A 164 -12.20 6.65 7.23
C ILE A 164 -13.71 6.45 7.35
N TYR A 165 -14.26 5.35 6.81
CA TYR A 165 -15.70 5.09 6.95
C TYR A 165 -16.13 5.00 8.42
N LYS A 166 -15.27 4.49 9.33
CA LYS A 166 -15.59 4.43 10.76
C LYS A 166 -15.80 5.81 11.36
N ARG A 167 -15.13 6.84 10.81
CA ARG A 167 -15.33 8.22 11.21
C ARG A 167 -16.55 8.84 10.55
N LEU A 168 -16.67 8.73 9.23
CA LEU A 168 -17.73 9.40 8.47
C LEU A 168 -19.13 8.83 8.73
N ASP A 169 -19.21 7.56 9.13
CA ASP A 169 -20.47 6.93 9.51
C ASP A 169 -20.97 7.40 10.89
N MET A 170 -20.11 8.05 11.70
CA MET A 170 -20.53 8.60 12.99
C MET A 170 -21.59 9.68 12.78
N PRO A 171 -22.75 9.58 13.46
CA PRO A 171 -23.80 10.57 13.37
C PRO A 171 -23.36 12.02 13.63
N GLU A 172 -22.35 12.18 14.49
CA GLU A 172 -21.82 13.45 14.99
C GLU A 172 -20.64 13.98 14.15
N PHE A 173 -20.26 13.30 13.06
CA PHE A 173 -19.19 13.80 12.19
C PHE A 173 -19.71 14.91 11.27
N HIS A 174 -19.16 16.12 11.40
CA HIS A 174 -19.58 17.32 10.66
C HIS A 174 -18.42 18.27 10.32
N ASN A 175 -17.23 17.74 10.01
CA ASN A 175 -16.08 18.58 9.71
C ASN A 175 -15.72 18.52 8.21
N VAL A 176 -16.00 19.60 7.47
CA VAL A 176 -15.72 19.65 6.03
C VAL A 176 -14.24 19.79 5.73
N HIS A 177 -13.47 20.48 6.58
CA HIS A 177 -12.03 20.66 6.41
C HIS A 177 -11.26 19.34 6.47
N TYR A 178 -11.63 18.44 7.38
CA TYR A 178 -11.12 17.07 7.47
C TYR A 178 -11.40 16.30 6.18
N VAL A 179 -12.64 16.38 5.69
CA VAL A 179 -13.05 15.70 4.45
C VAL A 179 -12.27 16.24 3.25
N LYS A 180 -12.15 17.57 3.16
CA LYS A 180 -11.44 18.29 2.11
C LYS A 180 -9.96 17.93 2.11
N GLU A 181 -9.29 17.94 3.26
CA GLU A 181 -7.89 17.54 3.36
C GLU A 181 -7.69 16.07 3.02
N MET A 182 -8.57 15.18 3.52
CA MET A 182 -8.52 13.75 3.20
C MET A 182 -8.61 13.53 1.69
N LEU A 183 -9.57 14.16 1.02
CA LEU A 183 -9.70 14.08 -0.43
C LEU A 183 -8.48 14.68 -1.14
N PHE A 184 -7.95 15.80 -0.65
CA PHE A 184 -6.78 16.46 -1.24
C PHE A 184 -5.55 15.56 -1.19
N GLN A 185 -5.25 14.93 -0.05
CA GLN A 185 -4.13 14.00 0.10
C GLN A 185 -4.32 12.73 -0.74
N VAL A 186 -5.51 12.12 -0.69
CA VAL A 186 -5.81 10.89 -1.45
C VAL A 186 -5.74 11.15 -2.95
N PHE A 187 -6.33 12.24 -3.45
CA PHE A 187 -6.25 12.57 -4.88
C PHE A 187 -4.85 12.99 -5.30
N SER A 188 -4.09 13.68 -4.45
CA SER A 188 -2.67 13.96 -4.73
C SER A 188 -1.85 12.68 -4.87
N ALA A 189 -2.07 11.70 -4.00
CA ALA A 189 -1.41 10.41 -4.05
C ALA A 189 -1.78 9.62 -5.30
N LEU A 190 -3.08 9.55 -5.63
CA LEU A 190 -3.56 8.92 -6.84
C LEU A 190 -3.02 9.59 -8.10
N ASP A 191 -2.99 10.93 -8.18
CA ASP A 191 -2.49 11.64 -9.36
C ASP A 191 -1.01 11.27 -9.61
N ARG A 192 -0.17 11.30 -8.57
CA ARG A 192 1.24 10.86 -8.68
C ARG A 192 1.35 9.41 -9.17
N ALA A 193 0.55 8.50 -8.62
CA ALA A 193 0.59 7.09 -8.98
C ALA A 193 -0.01 6.81 -10.38
N GLN A 194 -1.06 7.54 -10.77
CA GLN A 194 -1.67 7.46 -12.10
C GLN A 194 -0.68 7.94 -13.15
N ARG A 195 -0.02 9.09 -12.94
CA ARG A 195 0.99 9.63 -13.87
C ARG A 195 2.20 8.73 -14.00
N LYS A 196 2.77 8.24 -12.89
CA LYS A 196 4.01 7.46 -12.93
C LYS A 196 3.83 6.01 -13.34
N LEU A 197 2.71 5.39 -12.97
CA LEU A 197 2.53 3.93 -13.07
C LEU A 197 1.25 3.52 -13.81
N GLY A 198 0.35 4.46 -14.09
CA GLY A 198 -1.01 4.13 -14.51
C GLY A 198 -1.74 3.32 -13.45
N PHE A 199 -1.46 3.60 -12.18
CA PHE A 199 -2.05 2.91 -11.05
C PHE A 199 -3.57 3.14 -11.00
N ASN A 200 -4.32 2.06 -10.82
CA ASN A 200 -5.75 2.06 -10.59
C ASN A 200 -6.03 1.10 -9.44
N HIS A 201 -6.57 1.62 -8.34
CA HIS A 201 -6.90 0.83 -7.17
C HIS A 201 -8.04 -0.17 -7.46
N ALA A 202 -9.01 0.25 -8.27
CA ALA A 202 -10.20 -0.49 -8.69
C ALA A 202 -11.14 -0.88 -7.54
N ASP A 203 -10.88 -0.39 -6.33
CA ASP A 203 -11.69 -0.61 -5.12
C ASP A 203 -11.59 0.53 -4.11
N LEU A 204 -11.29 1.74 -4.57
CA LEU A 204 -11.03 2.84 -3.64
C LEU A 204 -12.33 3.38 -3.03
N GLY A 205 -12.84 2.71 -2.00
CA GLY A 205 -13.88 3.23 -1.13
C GLY A 205 -13.31 3.75 0.19
N MET A 206 -14.15 4.35 1.04
CA MET A 206 -13.76 4.89 2.35
C MET A 206 -13.17 3.82 3.31
N ARG A 207 -13.41 2.53 3.07
CA ARG A 207 -12.79 1.41 3.80
C ARG A 207 -11.31 1.19 3.46
N ASN A 208 -10.90 1.63 2.27
CA ASN A 208 -9.54 1.48 1.75
C ASN A 208 -8.75 2.79 1.82
N VAL A 209 -9.24 3.73 2.64
CA VAL A 209 -8.50 4.92 3.07
C VAL A 209 -8.40 4.84 4.59
N MET A 210 -7.19 4.93 5.10
CA MET A 210 -6.89 4.87 6.52
C MET A 210 -6.23 6.17 6.95
N GLU A 211 -6.72 6.74 8.03
CA GLU A 211 -6.04 7.78 8.76
C GLU A 211 -4.79 7.22 9.42
N HIS A 212 -3.71 7.98 9.38
CA HIS A 212 -2.45 7.62 9.97
C HIS A 212 -1.81 8.80 10.70
N TYR A 213 -1.35 8.54 11.92
CA TYR A 213 -0.57 9.46 12.75
C TYR A 213 0.89 9.00 12.77
N PRO A 214 1.79 9.63 11.99
CA PRO A 214 3.21 9.22 11.94
C PRO A 214 3.89 9.31 13.30
N ARG A 215 3.47 10.29 14.10
CA ARG A 215 3.89 10.49 15.48
C ARG A 215 2.67 10.53 16.38
N THR A 216 2.71 9.80 17.49
CA THR A 216 1.67 9.90 18.53
C THR A 216 2.08 10.88 19.62
N TRP A 217 1.12 11.38 20.38
CA TRP A 217 1.37 12.26 21.53
C TRP A 217 2.30 11.63 22.57
N GLU A 218 2.22 10.32 22.77
CA GLU A 218 3.09 9.56 23.68
C GLU A 218 4.56 9.58 23.26
N GLN A 219 4.83 9.75 21.97
CA GLN A 219 6.20 9.78 21.43
C GLN A 219 6.83 11.17 21.48
N ILE A 220 6.06 12.21 21.79
CA ILE A 220 6.52 13.59 21.82
C ILE A 220 6.81 13.96 23.28
N PRO A 221 8.00 14.50 23.60
CA PRO A 221 8.27 15.03 24.93
C PRO A 221 7.20 16.05 25.35
N GLY A 222 6.49 15.78 26.45
CA GLY A 222 5.36 16.60 26.91
C GLY A 222 4.04 16.41 26.15
N GLY A 223 3.99 15.54 25.14
CA GLY A 223 2.82 15.33 24.30
C GLY A 223 1.63 14.71 25.03
N ALA A 224 1.86 13.90 26.08
CA ALA A 224 0.77 13.38 26.92
C ALA A 224 -0.02 14.52 27.61
N ALA A 225 0.69 15.52 28.15
CA ALA A 225 0.05 16.71 28.73
C ALA A 225 -0.66 17.52 27.64
N ALA A 226 -0.06 17.69 26.46
CA ALA A 226 -0.73 18.37 25.34
C ALA A 226 -2.02 17.65 24.90
N ALA A 227 -2.01 16.31 24.87
CA ALA A 227 -3.17 15.49 24.53
C ALA A 227 -4.36 15.69 25.49
N GLU A 228 -4.09 15.97 26.77
CA GLU A 228 -5.15 16.27 27.75
C GLU A 228 -5.84 17.61 27.50
N HIS A 229 -5.15 18.55 26.86
CA HIS A 229 -5.67 19.88 26.53
C HIS A 229 -6.40 19.91 25.18
N VAL A 230 -6.38 18.83 24.41
CA VAL A 230 -7.13 18.78 23.15
C VAL A 230 -8.64 18.79 23.47
N PRO A 231 -9.39 19.79 22.99
CA PRO A 231 -10.79 19.94 23.34
C PRO A 231 -11.62 18.77 22.81
N HIS A 232 -12.61 18.35 23.61
CA HIS A 232 -13.52 17.29 23.25
C HIS A 232 -14.59 17.80 22.27
N ILE A 233 -14.42 17.50 20.98
CA ILE A 233 -15.34 17.86 19.91
C ILE A 233 -16.07 16.58 19.46
N PRO A 234 -17.40 16.48 19.64
CA PRO A 234 -18.19 15.35 19.17
C PRO A 234 -17.95 15.05 17.67
N GLY A 235 -17.87 13.76 17.31
CA GLY A 235 -17.51 13.33 15.95
C GLY A 235 -16.01 13.42 15.63
N TYR A 236 -15.20 14.03 16.50
CA TYR A 236 -13.76 14.17 16.35
C TYR A 236 -12.96 13.44 17.43
N THR A 237 -13.29 13.61 18.72
CA THR A 237 -12.47 13.14 19.86
C THR A 237 -12.84 11.77 20.44
N CYS A 238 -13.98 11.19 20.06
CA CYS A 238 -14.39 9.87 20.55
C CYS A 238 -14.47 8.87 19.41
N ASN A 239 -13.72 7.77 19.57
CA ASN A 239 -13.92 6.58 18.76
C ASN A 239 -15.11 5.75 19.28
N ALA A 240 -15.60 4.86 18.41
CA ALA A 240 -16.58 3.82 18.78
C ALA A 240 -16.12 2.91 19.94
N ASN A 241 -14.80 2.80 20.18
CA ASN A 241 -14.23 2.02 21.29
C ASN A 241 -13.84 2.88 22.52
N GLY A 242 -14.16 4.18 22.50
CA GLY A 242 -13.89 5.12 23.61
C GLY A 242 -12.46 5.67 23.69
N SER A 243 -11.54 5.31 22.79
CA SER A 243 -10.20 5.94 22.81
C SER A 243 -10.27 7.41 22.38
N ARG A 244 -9.47 8.26 23.03
CA ARG A 244 -9.35 9.68 22.70
C ARG A 244 -8.61 9.88 21.38
N LEU A 245 -9.20 10.69 20.52
CA LEU A 245 -8.60 11.23 19.30
C LEU A 245 -8.35 12.72 19.48
N PRO A 246 -7.37 13.29 18.77
CA PRO A 246 -6.42 12.69 17.84
C PRO A 246 -5.31 11.89 18.54
N LEU A 247 -4.65 10.96 17.82
CA LEU A 247 -3.52 10.19 18.39
C LEU A 247 -2.20 10.95 18.43
N GLY A 248 -2.05 12.03 17.66
CA GLY A 248 -0.85 12.83 17.57
C GLY A 248 -1.12 14.20 16.95
N PRO A 249 -0.10 15.07 16.80
CA PRO A 249 -0.26 16.45 16.31
C PRO A 249 -0.45 16.56 14.80
N GLU A 250 -0.13 15.50 14.06
CA GLU A 250 -0.09 15.49 12.61
C GLU A 250 -0.83 14.26 12.08
N VAL A 251 -1.53 14.41 10.96
CA VAL A 251 -2.28 13.34 10.33
C VAL A 251 -1.97 13.25 8.84
N GLU A 252 -1.96 12.04 8.33
CA GLU A 252 -1.96 11.75 6.90
C GLU A 252 -2.97 10.67 6.53
N PHE A 253 -3.41 10.66 5.27
CA PHE A 253 -4.39 9.70 4.76
C PHE A 253 -3.72 8.74 3.79
N LYS A 254 -3.78 7.45 4.12
CA LYS A 254 -3.10 6.38 3.38
C LYS A 254 -4.11 5.50 2.67
N ILE A 255 -3.86 5.24 1.39
CA ILE A 255 -4.58 4.24 0.62
C ILE A 255 -4.03 2.85 0.99
N ILE A 256 -4.93 1.90 1.25
CA ILE A 256 -4.63 0.53 1.70
C ILE A 256 -5.33 -0.52 0.83
N ASP A 257 -4.93 -1.80 0.98
CA ASP A 257 -5.55 -2.97 0.32
C ASP A 257 -5.50 -2.95 -1.22
N PHE A 258 -4.31 -3.23 -1.75
CA PHE A 258 -4.06 -3.23 -3.19
C PHE A 258 -4.43 -4.56 -3.88
N GLY A 259 -5.22 -5.42 -3.24
CA GLY A 259 -5.54 -6.75 -3.75
C GLY A 259 -6.02 -6.70 -5.20
N ILE A 260 -7.05 -5.92 -5.50
CA ILE A 260 -7.65 -5.91 -6.83
C ILE A 260 -7.07 -4.86 -7.80
N SER A 261 -6.14 -4.04 -7.32
CA SER A 261 -5.45 -2.97 -8.06
C SER A 261 -4.74 -3.45 -9.31
N LYS A 262 -4.44 -2.53 -10.23
CA LYS A 262 -3.75 -2.82 -11.49
C LYS A 262 -2.92 -1.62 -11.95
N MET A 263 -1.88 -1.90 -12.72
CA MET A 263 -1.18 -0.90 -13.52
C MET A 263 -1.75 -0.92 -14.94
N SER A 264 -1.96 0.24 -15.54
CA SER A 264 -2.61 0.39 -16.84
C SER A 264 -1.84 1.40 -17.68
N ALA A 265 -1.11 0.94 -18.70
CA ALA A 265 -0.37 1.82 -19.62
C ALA A 265 -1.25 2.92 -20.22
N LYS A 266 -2.49 2.61 -20.60
CA LYS A 266 -3.46 3.60 -21.09
C LYS A 266 -3.81 4.68 -20.05
N LEU A 267 -3.87 4.31 -18.77
CA LEU A 267 -4.16 5.28 -17.71
C LEU A 267 -2.93 6.13 -17.43
N ALA A 268 -1.76 5.50 -17.46
CA ALA A 268 -0.46 6.13 -17.37
C ALA A 268 -0.28 7.19 -18.47
N GLU A 269 -0.56 6.83 -19.71
CA GLU A 269 -0.54 7.73 -20.87
C GLU A 269 -1.55 8.86 -20.74
N ALA A 270 -2.79 8.56 -20.32
CA ALA A 270 -3.82 9.58 -20.13
C ALA A 270 -3.49 10.58 -19.00
N ALA A 271 -2.80 10.14 -17.95
CA ALA A 271 -2.47 10.98 -16.80
C ALA A 271 -1.12 11.71 -16.96
N GLY A 272 -0.08 11.01 -17.41
CA GLY A 272 1.32 11.48 -17.41
C GLY A 272 2.05 11.39 -18.76
N GLY A 273 1.40 10.90 -19.83
CA GLY A 273 2.03 10.80 -21.14
C GLY A 273 3.15 9.75 -21.23
N ARG A 274 4.29 10.10 -21.84
CA ARG A 274 5.39 9.17 -22.15
C ARG A 274 6.21 8.73 -20.93
N GLU A 275 6.42 9.62 -19.96
CA GLU A 275 7.20 9.37 -18.73
C GLU A 275 6.72 8.10 -18.00
N ALA A 276 5.41 7.84 -18.07
CA ALA A 276 4.79 6.70 -17.44
C ALA A 276 5.25 5.34 -18.02
N GLN A 277 5.56 5.27 -19.31
CA GLN A 277 5.99 4.03 -19.98
C GLN A 277 7.41 3.65 -19.54
N GLU A 278 8.31 4.63 -19.47
CA GLU A 278 9.69 4.47 -19.01
C GLU A 278 9.72 4.00 -17.54
N ASN A 279 8.89 4.64 -16.70
CA ASN A 279 8.72 4.27 -15.30
C ASN A 279 8.24 2.82 -15.13
N VAL A 280 7.27 2.36 -15.93
CA VAL A 280 6.80 0.97 -15.89
C VAL A 280 7.89 -0.01 -16.33
N ALA A 281 8.65 0.31 -17.38
CA ALA A 281 9.76 -0.52 -17.84
C ALA A 281 10.87 -0.63 -16.77
N ARG A 282 11.22 0.50 -16.13
CA ARG A 282 12.18 0.55 -15.02
C ARG A 282 11.78 -0.34 -13.85
N VAL A 283 10.50 -0.30 -13.47
CA VAL A 283 9.96 -1.19 -12.42
C VAL A 283 10.09 -2.66 -12.82
N GLN A 284 9.72 -3.00 -14.05
CA GLN A 284 9.83 -4.39 -14.53
C GLN A 284 11.29 -4.87 -14.51
N GLN A 285 12.22 -4.02 -14.93
CA GLN A 285 13.66 -4.29 -14.88
C GLN A 285 14.14 -4.48 -13.44
N MET A 286 13.69 -3.65 -12.49
CA MET A 286 14.03 -3.83 -11.07
C MET A 286 13.48 -5.15 -10.51
N PHE A 287 12.27 -5.58 -10.89
CA PHE A 287 11.78 -6.90 -10.46
C PHE A 287 12.60 -8.04 -11.08
N ALA A 288 13.09 -7.89 -12.31
CA ALA A 288 13.90 -8.88 -12.98
C ALA A 288 15.35 -8.95 -12.43
N HIS A 289 15.97 -7.79 -12.17
CA HIS A 289 17.42 -7.66 -11.96
C HIS A 289 17.81 -6.89 -10.68
N GLY A 290 16.85 -6.32 -9.96
CA GLY A 290 17.10 -5.52 -8.77
C GLY A 290 17.72 -6.33 -7.64
N ARG A 291 18.34 -5.61 -6.69
CA ARG A 291 18.98 -6.20 -5.53
C ARG A 291 17.93 -6.92 -4.67
N ARG A 292 18.17 -8.21 -4.43
CA ARG A 292 17.30 -9.05 -3.59
C ARG A 292 18.04 -9.44 -2.32
N ILE A 293 17.38 -9.29 -1.19
CA ILE A 293 17.90 -9.72 0.12
C ILE A 293 17.05 -10.91 0.57
N VAL A 294 17.69 -12.01 0.95
CA VAL A 294 17.00 -13.21 1.40
C VAL A 294 17.44 -13.51 2.83
N PHE A 295 16.49 -13.45 3.74
CA PHE A 295 16.64 -13.82 5.14
C PHE A 295 16.23 -15.29 5.28
N GLU A 296 17.22 -16.17 5.41
CA GLU A 296 17.05 -17.59 5.65
C GLU A 296 17.86 -17.94 6.90
N GLY A 297 17.32 -18.77 7.81
CA GLY A 297 18.02 -19.17 9.03
C GLY A 297 19.39 -19.83 8.74
N LYS A 298 20.18 -20.13 9.80
CA LYS A 298 21.62 -20.51 9.83
C LYS A 298 22.18 -21.54 8.80
N SER A 299 21.38 -22.08 7.88
CA SER A 299 21.80 -22.97 6.79
C SER A 299 22.51 -22.25 5.63
N LYS A 300 23.22 -23.02 4.80
CA LYS A 300 24.11 -22.56 3.70
C LYS A 300 23.41 -21.63 2.69
N ARG A 301 24.22 -20.82 1.99
CA ARG A 301 23.82 -19.82 0.97
C ARG A 301 22.81 -20.40 -0.04
N SER A 302 21.72 -19.67 -0.25
CA SER A 302 20.70 -19.95 -1.25
C SER A 302 20.41 -18.70 -2.06
N ALA A 303 20.32 -18.79 -3.39
CA ALA A 303 19.86 -17.69 -4.23
C ALA A 303 18.35 -17.84 -4.48
N LEU A 304 17.58 -16.76 -4.27
CA LEU A 304 16.14 -16.75 -4.56
C LEU A 304 15.91 -16.22 -5.98
N GLU A 305 15.45 -17.09 -6.86
CA GLU A 305 14.94 -16.72 -8.16
C GLU A 305 13.43 -16.60 -8.09
N MET A 306 12.94 -15.37 -8.28
CA MET A 306 11.55 -15.12 -8.55
C MET A 306 11.30 -15.46 -10.02
N GLU A 307 10.75 -16.65 -10.26
CA GLU A 307 10.28 -17.01 -11.58
C GLU A 307 8.93 -16.32 -11.75
N THR A 308 8.85 -15.29 -12.60
CA THR A 308 7.54 -14.80 -13.05
C THR A 308 6.93 -15.90 -13.87
N SER A 309 6.17 -16.77 -13.22
CA SER A 309 5.49 -17.90 -13.86
C SER A 309 4.33 -17.39 -14.70
N ASP A 310 4.65 -16.71 -15.80
CA ASP A 310 3.73 -16.46 -16.89
C ASP A 310 3.94 -17.58 -17.93
N PHE A 311 3.37 -18.74 -17.57
CA PHE A 311 3.10 -19.93 -18.39
C PHE A 311 4.23 -20.51 -19.27
N GLU A 312 4.67 -21.71 -18.89
CA GLU A 312 5.07 -22.71 -19.90
C GLU A 312 3.89 -23.01 -20.83
N HIS A 313 4.19 -23.02 -22.13
CA HIS A 313 3.35 -23.57 -23.18
C HIS A 313 2.92 -24.99 -22.82
N GLU A 314 1.60 -25.31 -22.83
CA GLU A 314 1.23 -26.69 -23.10
C GLU A 314 -0.18 -26.91 -23.67
N ARG A 315 -0.17 -27.67 -24.76
CA ARG A 315 -1.24 -28.16 -25.64
C ARG A 315 -2.06 -29.31 -25.03
N PHE A 316 -2.03 -29.54 -23.72
CA PHE A 316 -2.59 -30.76 -23.11
C PHE A 316 -3.97 -30.58 -22.46
N GLY A 317 -4.84 -31.57 -22.73
CA GLY A 317 -6.30 -31.49 -22.71
C GLY A 317 -7.01 -31.15 -21.39
N TRP A 318 -8.21 -30.60 -21.57
CA TRP A 318 -9.12 -30.06 -20.55
C TRP A 318 -9.46 -31.02 -19.39
N PHE A 319 -9.52 -32.34 -19.61
CA PHE A 319 -9.98 -33.29 -18.60
C PHE A 319 -9.03 -33.46 -17.39
N LYS A 320 -7.70 -33.44 -17.58
CA LYS A 320 -6.74 -33.44 -16.45
C LYS A 320 -6.81 -32.14 -15.64
N ARG A 321 -7.33 -31.06 -16.23
CA ARG A 321 -7.42 -29.73 -15.64
C ARG A 321 -8.56 -29.58 -14.62
N VAL A 322 -9.51 -30.53 -14.57
CA VAL A 322 -10.65 -30.47 -13.62
C VAL A 322 -10.36 -31.30 -12.36
N VAL A 323 -9.60 -32.40 -12.47
CA VAL A 323 -9.43 -33.36 -11.36
C VAL A 323 -8.10 -33.20 -10.61
N LEU A 324 -7.04 -32.64 -11.22
CA LEU A 324 -5.71 -32.44 -10.61
C LEU A 324 -5.25 -30.97 -10.64
N ARG A 325 -6.18 -30.05 -10.41
CA ARG A 325 -5.98 -28.62 -10.63
C ARG A 325 -5.13 -27.98 -9.52
N ARG A 326 -3.80 -28.15 -9.63
CA ARG A 326 -2.82 -27.42 -8.82
C ARG A 326 -2.96 -25.92 -9.10
N SER A 327 -3.08 -25.15 -8.01
CA SER A 327 -3.13 -23.69 -7.97
C SER A 327 -2.04 -23.08 -8.88
N SER A 328 -2.39 -22.04 -9.64
CA SER A 328 -1.41 -21.18 -10.29
C SER A 328 -0.77 -20.27 -9.23
N ASP A 329 -0.02 -20.88 -8.33
CA ASP A 329 0.81 -20.15 -7.38
C ASP A 329 1.91 -19.46 -8.18
N GLN A 330 2.16 -18.16 -7.93
CA GLN A 330 3.45 -17.58 -8.30
C GLN A 330 4.52 -18.42 -7.61
N GLN A 331 5.38 -19.06 -8.40
CA GLN A 331 6.37 -19.99 -7.88
C GLN A 331 7.68 -19.23 -7.62
N PHE A 332 8.06 -19.17 -6.35
CA PHE A 332 9.39 -18.75 -5.96
C PHE A 332 10.29 -19.99 -5.97
N ARG A 333 11.39 -19.95 -6.74
CA ARG A 333 12.38 -21.03 -6.80
C ARG A 333 13.62 -20.63 -6.01
N LEU A 334 14.07 -21.55 -5.16
CA LEU A 334 15.34 -21.41 -4.48
C LEU A 334 16.39 -22.22 -5.24
N ASN A 335 17.31 -21.53 -5.90
CA ASN A 335 18.45 -22.17 -6.53
C ASN A 335 19.59 -22.23 -5.52
N ARG A 336 19.90 -23.45 -5.06
CA ARG A 336 21.12 -23.68 -4.28
C ARG A 336 22.30 -23.71 -5.24
N THR A 337 23.08 -22.65 -5.26
CA THR A 337 24.40 -22.67 -5.88
C THR A 337 25.31 -23.54 -5.02
N THR A 338 25.56 -24.77 -5.45
CA THR A 338 26.67 -25.56 -4.90
C THR A 338 27.97 -24.84 -5.26
N PRO A 339 28.85 -24.53 -4.29
CA PRO A 339 30.17 -23.99 -4.59
C PRO A 339 30.84 -24.89 -5.62
N ARG A 340 31.37 -24.30 -6.70
CA ARG A 340 32.10 -25.06 -7.71
C ARG A 340 33.38 -25.58 -7.02
N PRO A 341 33.61 -26.91 -6.95
CA PRO A 341 34.82 -27.44 -6.35
C PRO A 341 36.02 -26.86 -7.11
N GLY A 342 36.90 -26.13 -6.40
CA GLY A 342 38.05 -25.41 -6.97
C GLY A 342 37.96 -23.88 -7.00
N SER A 343 36.90 -23.27 -6.46
CA SER A 343 36.86 -21.81 -6.25
C SER A 343 37.77 -21.47 -5.06
N PRO A 344 38.82 -20.62 -5.20
CA PRO A 344 39.71 -20.29 -4.10
C PRO A 344 38.92 -19.60 -2.98
N GLU A 345 39.03 -20.13 -1.76
CA GLU A 345 38.55 -19.44 -0.55
C GLU A 345 39.37 -18.14 -0.40
N LEU A 346 38.71 -17.00 -0.63
CA LEU A 346 39.25 -15.70 -0.23
C LEU A 346 39.25 -15.67 1.30
N SER A 347 40.35 -16.13 1.90
CA SER A 347 40.62 -15.97 3.32
C SER A 347 40.81 -14.48 3.61
N SER A 348 39.90 -13.91 4.39
CA SER A 348 40.07 -12.59 4.99
C SER A 348 41.24 -12.65 5.98
N ALA A 349 42.42 -12.21 5.56
CA ALA A 349 43.55 -11.98 6.45
C ALA A 349 43.26 -10.74 7.31
N ALA A 350 43.42 -10.89 8.61
CA ALA A 350 43.40 -9.80 9.57
C ALA A 350 44.68 -8.98 9.41
N SER A 351 44.54 -7.70 9.07
CA SER A 351 45.63 -6.73 9.14
C SER A 351 45.55 -5.99 10.48
N GLU A 352 46.36 -6.41 11.43
CA GLU A 352 46.81 -5.58 12.55
C GLU A 352 47.80 -4.54 12.02
N ALA A 353 47.50 -3.26 12.22
CA ALA A 353 48.50 -2.20 12.23
C ALA A 353 48.03 -1.10 13.18
N ALA A 354 48.80 -0.93 14.26
CA ALA A 354 48.74 0.20 15.17
C ALA A 354 49.55 1.38 14.60
N SER A 355 49.05 2.62 14.73
CA SER A 355 49.79 3.74 15.35
C SER A 355 49.06 5.10 15.22
N THR A 356 48.96 5.78 16.37
CA THR A 356 49.15 7.23 16.66
C THR A 356 48.22 8.30 16.08
N ASP A 357 47.42 8.86 17.01
CA ASP A 357 47.27 10.26 17.43
C ASP A 357 47.14 11.44 16.44
N ASP A 358 46.24 12.35 16.88
CA ASP A 358 46.04 13.77 16.57
C ASP A 358 45.51 14.16 15.17
N ASP A 359 44.27 14.67 15.09
CA ASP A 359 43.95 16.10 15.33
C ASP A 359 42.52 16.43 14.83
N ALA A 360 42.00 17.56 15.29
CA ALA A 360 40.62 18.00 15.25
C ALA A 360 39.99 18.27 13.87
N SER A 361 38.65 18.35 13.89
CA SER A 361 37.71 18.83 12.85
C SER A 361 37.32 17.83 11.74
N SER A 362 36.41 16.91 12.07
CA SER A 362 35.60 16.20 11.06
C SER A 362 34.25 16.91 10.90
N GLU A 363 34.13 17.71 9.84
CA GLU A 363 32.82 18.03 9.27
C GLU A 363 32.09 16.72 8.92
N PRO A 364 30.76 16.64 9.13
CA PRO A 364 30.00 15.48 8.71
C PRO A 364 30.02 15.43 7.17
N GLN A 365 30.85 14.56 6.61
CA GLN A 365 30.76 14.15 5.20
C GLN A 365 29.39 13.51 5.00
N LEU A 366 28.44 14.32 4.54
CA LEU A 366 27.22 13.88 3.89
C LEU A 366 27.64 12.94 2.76
N PHE A 367 27.50 11.64 2.97
CA PHE A 367 27.54 10.64 1.92
C PHE A 367 26.43 11.00 0.92
N ALA A 368 26.78 11.78 -0.11
CA ALA A 368 25.97 11.92 -1.30
C ALA A 368 25.88 10.53 -1.92
N MET A 369 24.80 9.81 -1.61
CA MET A 369 24.43 8.61 -2.36
C MET A 369 24.33 9.05 -3.82
N GLN A 370 25.32 8.69 -4.63
CA GLN A 370 25.24 8.84 -6.08
C GLN A 370 23.95 8.15 -6.49
N ALA A 371 23.01 8.92 -7.04
CA ALA A 371 21.82 8.37 -7.65
C ALA A 371 22.30 7.29 -8.65
N PRO A 372 21.71 6.08 -8.63
CA PRO A 372 22.13 5.02 -9.53
C PRO A 372 22.15 5.54 -10.96
N GLU A 373 23.22 5.24 -11.71
CA GLU A 373 23.36 5.62 -13.12
C GLU A 373 22.05 5.38 -13.86
N GLU A 374 21.57 6.41 -14.54
CA GLU A 374 20.30 6.40 -15.24
C GLU A 374 20.39 5.37 -16.38
N VAL A 375 19.75 4.21 -16.18
CA VAL A 375 19.68 3.16 -17.19
C VAL A 375 18.71 3.61 -18.27
N VAL A 376 19.23 4.20 -19.34
CA VAL A 376 18.45 4.55 -20.53
C VAL A 376 18.14 3.27 -21.31
N LEU A 377 16.89 2.81 -21.24
CA LEU A 377 16.42 1.65 -21.97
C LEU A 377 16.18 1.98 -23.44
N SER A 378 16.50 1.04 -24.33
CA SER A 378 16.14 1.18 -25.75
C SER A 378 14.64 1.03 -25.97
N GLU A 379 14.09 1.70 -26.99
CA GLU A 379 12.65 1.64 -27.32
C GLU A 379 12.17 0.19 -27.57
N SER A 380 13.02 -0.65 -28.16
CA SER A 380 12.72 -2.07 -28.37
C SER A 380 12.62 -2.88 -27.08
N GLU A 381 13.47 -2.60 -26.09
CA GLU A 381 13.40 -3.23 -24.76
C GLU A 381 12.13 -2.82 -24.01
N VAL A 382 11.75 -1.54 -24.06
CA VAL A 382 10.50 -1.03 -23.48
C VAL A 382 9.28 -1.72 -24.12
N GLN A 383 9.26 -1.82 -25.45
CA GLN A 383 8.17 -2.50 -26.17
C GLN A 383 8.12 -4.00 -25.86
N GLN A 384 9.27 -4.67 -25.75
CA GLN A 384 9.34 -6.09 -25.43
C GLN A 384 8.81 -6.33 -24.01
N ALA A 385 9.27 -5.57 -23.03
CA ALA A 385 8.83 -5.67 -21.63
C ALA A 385 7.29 -5.44 -21.50
N CYS A 386 6.75 -4.49 -22.27
CA CYS A 386 5.31 -4.26 -22.36
C CYS A 386 4.53 -5.45 -22.96
N LYS A 387 5.08 -6.15 -23.96
CA LYS A 387 4.43 -7.31 -24.61
C LYS A 387 4.29 -8.52 -23.67
N TRP A 388 5.25 -8.74 -22.76
CA TRP A 388 5.19 -9.83 -21.78
C TRP A 388 4.04 -9.67 -20.77
N ALA A 389 3.55 -8.44 -20.54
CA ALA A 389 2.46 -8.17 -19.58
C ALA A 389 1.06 -8.64 -20.04
N HIS A 390 0.90 -9.17 -21.25
CA HIS A 390 -0.41 -9.44 -21.86
C HIS A 390 -0.95 -10.87 -21.75
N VAL A 391 -0.34 -11.75 -20.96
CA VAL A 391 -0.88 -13.11 -20.77
C VAL A 391 -2.22 -13.06 -20.01
N LYS A 392 -3.31 -13.38 -20.72
CA LYS A 392 -4.69 -13.30 -20.20
C LYS A 392 -4.95 -14.38 -19.14
N LYS A 393 -4.78 -14.04 -17.85
CA LYS A 393 -5.34 -14.85 -16.76
C LYS A 393 -6.87 -14.91 -16.91
N THR A 394 -7.44 -16.12 -16.85
CA THR A 394 -8.90 -16.30 -16.82
C THR A 394 -9.43 -15.83 -15.47
N LYS A 395 -9.94 -14.60 -15.45
CA LYS A 395 -10.62 -14.00 -14.28
C LYS A 395 -11.79 -14.87 -13.83
N SER A 396 -12.04 -14.93 -12.52
CA SER A 396 -13.19 -15.65 -11.97
C SER A 396 -14.50 -15.02 -12.47
N PRO A 397 -15.62 -15.77 -12.59
CA PRO A 397 -16.90 -15.18 -13.02
C PRO A 397 -17.35 -14.02 -12.14
N ILE A 398 -17.14 -14.12 -10.82
CA ILE A 398 -17.45 -13.06 -9.84
C ILE A 398 -16.56 -11.85 -10.09
N GLU A 399 -15.26 -12.04 -10.26
CA GLU A 399 -14.34 -10.95 -10.59
C GLU A 399 -14.69 -10.30 -11.93
N LYS A 400 -15.11 -11.08 -12.94
CA LYS A 400 -15.58 -10.55 -14.22
C LYS A 400 -16.84 -9.70 -14.06
N LEU A 401 -17.82 -10.17 -13.28
CA LEU A 401 -19.05 -9.44 -13.01
C LEU A 401 -18.75 -8.14 -12.25
N TYR A 402 -17.99 -8.25 -11.15
CA TYR A 402 -17.55 -7.11 -10.33
C TYR A 402 -16.78 -6.10 -11.19
N ARG A 403 -15.77 -6.57 -11.93
CA ARG A 403 -15.00 -5.70 -12.81
C ARG A 403 -15.83 -5.13 -13.92
N SER A 404 -16.81 -5.85 -14.49
CA SER A 404 -17.69 -5.31 -15.53
C SER A 404 -18.57 -4.20 -14.97
N PHE A 405 -19.14 -4.43 -13.78
CA PHE A 405 -19.97 -3.47 -13.05
C PHE A 405 -19.17 -2.18 -12.76
N TRP A 406 -17.89 -2.30 -12.44
CA TRP A 406 -17.02 -1.17 -12.11
C TRP A 406 -16.05 -0.75 -13.24
N HIS A 407 -16.09 -1.38 -14.43
CA HIS A 407 -14.98 -1.31 -15.41
C HIS A 407 -14.70 0.07 -15.97
N ARG A 408 -15.63 1.00 -15.80
CA ARG A 408 -15.61 2.36 -16.35
C ARG A 408 -15.65 3.44 -15.27
N LYS A 409 -15.53 3.02 -14.01
CA LYS A 409 -15.55 3.88 -12.83
C LYS A 409 -14.14 3.95 -12.29
N GLY A 410 -13.59 5.17 -12.26
CA GLY A 410 -12.28 5.48 -11.72
C GLY A 410 -12.31 5.56 -10.20
N ASP A 411 -11.12 5.55 -9.59
CA ASP A 411 -10.97 5.53 -8.13
C ASP A 411 -11.63 6.74 -7.44
N VAL A 412 -11.59 7.92 -8.08
CA VAL A 412 -12.27 9.14 -7.62
C VAL A 412 -13.78 8.92 -7.48
N PHE A 413 -14.40 8.26 -8.47
CA PHE A 413 -15.83 7.94 -8.42
C PHE A 413 -16.17 7.01 -7.27
N HIS A 414 -15.38 5.96 -7.06
CA HIS A 414 -15.64 5.00 -5.99
C HIS A 414 -15.60 5.64 -4.60
N LEU A 415 -14.62 6.52 -4.37
CA LEU A 415 -14.46 7.19 -3.09
C LEU A 415 -15.60 8.18 -2.86
N LEU A 416 -15.87 9.05 -3.84
CA LEU A 416 -16.93 10.06 -3.73
C LEU A 416 -18.33 9.43 -3.66
N LEU A 417 -18.57 8.28 -4.29
CA LEU A 417 -19.84 7.57 -4.13
C LEU A 417 -20.02 7.06 -2.69
N GLY A 418 -18.97 6.49 -2.09
CA GLY A 418 -19.02 6.08 -0.68
C GLY A 418 -19.31 7.25 0.25
N MET A 419 -18.64 8.38 0.02
CA MET A 419 -18.85 9.60 0.80
C MET A 419 -20.24 10.20 0.60
N ALA A 420 -20.76 10.19 -0.63
CA ALA A 420 -22.10 10.67 -0.94
C ALA A 420 -23.16 9.98 -0.09
N LEU A 421 -23.01 8.67 0.12
CA LEU A 421 -23.93 7.88 0.94
C LEU A 421 -23.81 8.21 2.44
N ALA A 422 -22.60 8.52 2.94
CA ALA A 422 -22.38 8.84 4.35
C ALA A 422 -22.75 10.28 4.72
N LEU A 423 -22.62 11.22 3.77
CA LEU A 423 -22.77 12.66 4.01
C LEU A 423 -24.14 13.23 3.62
N ASP A 424 -25.03 12.45 2.99
CA ASP A 424 -26.36 12.94 2.58
C ASP A 424 -27.27 13.32 3.77
N ASN A 425 -27.92 14.47 3.68
CA ASN A 425 -28.79 15.09 4.71
C ASN A 425 -28.09 15.34 6.06
N ARG A 426 -26.78 15.64 6.03
CA ARG A 426 -26.07 16.11 7.22
C ARG A 426 -26.34 17.61 7.46
N VAL A 427 -26.32 17.98 8.74
CA VAL A 427 -26.27 19.38 9.18
C VAL A 427 -24.80 19.78 9.29
N TRP A 428 -24.43 20.96 8.82
CA TRP A 428 -23.06 21.48 8.86
C TRP A 428 -23.05 22.84 9.56
N PRO A 429 -21.89 23.30 10.05
CA PRO A 429 -21.74 24.68 10.51
C PRO A 429 -22.05 25.68 9.38
N GLU A 430 -22.71 26.79 9.70
CA GLU A 430 -23.06 27.83 8.73
C GLU A 430 -21.81 28.48 8.11
N GLU A 431 -20.76 28.66 8.92
CA GLU A 431 -19.46 29.17 8.49
C GLU A 431 -18.77 28.30 7.41
N ASP A 432 -19.15 27.03 7.32
CA ASP A 432 -18.60 26.05 6.38
C ASP A 432 -19.44 25.91 5.09
N ALA A 433 -20.49 26.71 4.92
CA ALA A 433 -21.48 26.52 3.84
C ALA A 433 -20.86 26.52 2.43
N ASP A 434 -19.88 27.38 2.17
CA ASP A 434 -19.21 27.48 0.87
C ASP A 434 -18.34 26.23 0.56
N ASP A 435 -17.61 25.74 1.55
CA ASP A 435 -16.76 24.55 1.42
C ASP A 435 -17.64 23.28 1.27
N VAL A 436 -18.71 23.17 2.04
CA VAL A 436 -19.70 22.09 1.92
C VAL A 436 -20.35 22.13 0.55
N THR A 437 -20.82 23.29 0.09
CA THR A 437 -21.43 23.44 -1.24
C THR A 437 -20.46 23.04 -2.35
N SER A 438 -19.18 23.42 -2.22
CA SER A 438 -18.12 23.00 -3.15
C SER A 438 -17.87 21.49 -3.12
N LEU A 439 -17.96 20.85 -1.95
CA LEU A 439 -17.86 19.39 -1.82
C LEU A 439 -19.05 18.69 -2.49
N LEU A 440 -20.29 19.15 -2.24
CA LEU A 440 -21.48 18.57 -2.86
C LEU A 440 -21.45 18.72 -4.40
N SER A 441 -20.93 19.86 -4.89
CA SER A 441 -20.73 20.10 -6.32
C SER A 441 -19.76 19.09 -6.95
N LEU A 442 -18.63 18.80 -6.28
CA LEU A 442 -17.68 17.78 -6.75
C LEU A 442 -18.33 16.39 -6.78
N VAL A 443 -19.06 16.04 -5.72
CA VAL A 443 -19.79 14.76 -5.65
C VAL A 443 -20.80 14.66 -6.79
N TYR A 444 -21.58 15.70 -7.04
CA TYR A 444 -22.54 15.72 -8.15
C TYR A 444 -21.84 15.61 -9.51
N HIS A 445 -20.74 16.34 -9.71
CA HIS A 445 -19.98 16.31 -10.96
C HIS A 445 -19.49 14.90 -11.30
N VAL A 446 -19.02 14.16 -10.29
CA VAL A 446 -18.48 12.81 -10.51
C VAL A 446 -19.58 11.76 -10.54
N THR A 447 -20.50 11.80 -9.58
CA THR A 447 -21.44 10.69 -9.32
C THR A 447 -22.84 10.90 -9.91
N GLY A 448 -23.20 12.14 -10.25
CA GLY A 448 -24.57 12.53 -10.63
C GLY A 448 -25.55 12.59 -9.45
N LEU A 449 -25.09 12.37 -8.21
CA LEU A 449 -25.93 12.42 -7.01
C LEU A 449 -26.06 13.85 -6.49
N ARG A 450 -27.31 14.30 -6.30
CA ARG A 450 -27.63 15.57 -5.64
C ARG A 450 -27.81 15.31 -4.16
N LEU A 451 -26.82 15.67 -3.38
CA LEU A 451 -26.85 15.59 -1.93
C LEU A 451 -27.63 16.75 -1.34
N LYS A 452 -28.21 16.53 -0.17
CA LYS A 452 -28.81 17.60 0.65
C LYS A 452 -27.91 17.91 1.84
N ALA A 453 -27.73 19.19 2.13
CA ALA A 453 -27.13 19.67 3.35
C ALA A 453 -28.07 20.67 4.02
N SER A 454 -28.05 20.71 5.33
CA SER A 454 -28.63 21.78 6.14
C SER A 454 -27.49 22.49 6.86
N PHE A 455 -27.70 23.75 7.25
CA PHE A 455 -26.71 24.56 7.95
C PHE A 455 -27.31 25.07 9.27
N ALA A 456 -26.46 25.21 10.29
CA ALA A 456 -26.85 25.70 11.61
C ALA A 456 -25.65 26.41 12.28
N GLU A 457 -25.93 27.39 13.13
CA GLU A 457 -24.88 28.03 13.94
C GLU A 457 -24.23 27.02 14.89
N ALA A 458 -22.94 27.19 15.14
CA ALA A 458 -22.21 26.38 16.12
C ALA A 458 -22.93 26.35 17.48
N GLY A 459 -23.24 25.15 17.96
CA GLY A 459 -23.93 24.94 19.24
C GLY A 459 -25.46 25.01 19.19
N GLN A 460 -26.09 25.41 18.09
CA GLN A 460 -27.54 25.21 17.91
C GLN A 460 -27.81 23.71 17.74
N GLY A 461 -28.35 23.12 18.81
CA GLY A 461 -28.40 21.68 19.04
C GLY A 461 -28.83 20.87 17.82
N GLN A 462 -28.02 19.86 17.50
CA GLN A 462 -28.31 18.80 16.54
C GLN A 462 -29.41 17.85 17.04
N GLU A 463 -30.56 18.36 17.44
CA GLU A 463 -31.75 17.52 17.52
C GLU A 463 -32.08 17.09 16.11
N ARG A 464 -31.45 15.99 15.67
CA ARG A 464 -31.89 15.22 14.52
C ARG A 464 -33.36 15.01 14.74
N SER A 465 -34.21 15.60 13.90
CA SER A 465 -35.59 15.14 13.83
C SER A 465 -35.51 13.61 13.69
N LEU A 466 -36.20 12.87 14.55
CA LEU A 466 -36.25 11.40 14.52
C LEU A 466 -36.53 10.86 13.10
N PHE A 467 -37.19 11.68 12.28
CA PHE A 467 -37.41 11.49 10.84
C PHE A 467 -36.13 11.32 10.01
N GLY A 468 -35.04 12.02 10.32
CA GLY A 468 -33.77 11.89 9.61
C GLY A 468 -33.13 10.50 9.78
N LYS A 469 -33.24 9.89 10.97
CA LYS A 469 -32.75 8.51 11.22
C LYS A 469 -33.60 7.47 10.49
N LEU A 470 -34.92 7.65 10.44
CA LEU A 470 -35.85 6.74 9.75
C LEU A 470 -35.74 6.83 8.21
N ALA A 471 -35.50 8.02 7.65
CA ALA A 471 -35.37 8.21 6.21
C ALA A 471 -34.13 7.52 5.58
N CYS A 472 -33.12 7.18 6.38
CA CYS A 472 -31.90 6.55 5.90
C CYS A 472 -32.01 5.03 5.69
N VAL A 473 -33.04 4.35 6.20
CA VAL A 473 -33.12 2.88 6.17
C VAL A 473 -33.44 2.32 4.77
N GLY A 474 -33.96 3.14 3.83
CA GLY A 474 -34.31 2.71 2.46
C GLY A 474 -33.60 3.45 1.31
N ARG A 475 -33.04 4.65 1.55
CA ARG A 475 -32.35 5.45 0.52
C ARG A 475 -31.10 4.82 -0.10
N PRO A 476 -30.24 4.07 0.62
CA PRO A 476 -28.94 3.64 0.10
C PRO A 476 -29.03 2.81 -1.18
N GLN A 477 -30.07 1.98 -1.33
CA GLN A 477 -30.20 1.08 -2.47
C GLN A 477 -30.59 1.80 -3.76
N VAL A 478 -31.56 2.72 -3.69
CA VAL A 478 -32.04 3.46 -4.86
C VAL A 478 -31.00 4.49 -5.34
N VAL A 479 -30.37 5.20 -4.39
CA VAL A 479 -29.32 6.18 -4.67
C VAL A 479 -28.09 5.49 -5.27
N GLY A 480 -27.68 4.36 -4.71
CA GLY A 480 -26.57 3.55 -5.24
C GLY A 480 -26.83 3.06 -6.67
N PHE A 481 -28.05 2.59 -6.96
CA PHE A 481 -28.39 2.14 -8.31
C PHE A 481 -28.38 3.28 -9.35
N LYS A 482 -28.91 4.46 -9.00
CA LYS A 482 -28.90 5.62 -9.90
C LYS A 482 -27.48 6.10 -10.22
N ALA A 483 -26.65 6.32 -9.19
CA ALA A 483 -25.24 6.70 -9.39
C ALA A 483 -24.48 5.65 -10.21
N HIS A 484 -24.85 4.39 -10.05
CA HIS A 484 -24.23 3.32 -10.80
C HIS A 484 -24.66 3.28 -12.27
N THR A 485 -25.94 3.48 -12.57
CA THR A 485 -26.47 3.38 -13.94
C THR A 485 -26.22 4.63 -14.77
N MET A 486 -26.19 5.81 -14.14
CA MET A 486 -26.08 7.10 -14.82
C MET A 486 -25.12 8.04 -14.07
N PRO A 487 -23.83 7.67 -13.92
CA PRO A 487 -22.85 8.60 -13.37
C PRO A 487 -22.60 9.76 -14.35
N PHE A 488 -22.28 10.94 -13.84
CA PHE A 488 -22.02 12.10 -14.71
C PHE A 488 -20.59 12.11 -15.26
N ASN A 489 -19.58 11.93 -14.39
CA ASN A 489 -18.18 11.80 -14.80
C ASN A 489 -17.47 10.70 -14.01
N SER A 490 -17.86 9.44 -14.20
CA SER A 490 -17.25 8.34 -13.45
C SER A 490 -15.81 8.05 -13.81
N GLY A 491 -15.29 8.61 -14.91
CA GLY A 491 -13.93 8.40 -15.39
C GLY A 491 -12.93 9.45 -14.93
N LEU A 492 -13.36 10.46 -14.16
CA LEU A 492 -12.54 11.59 -13.72
C LEU A 492 -11.23 11.11 -13.08
N LEU A 493 -10.10 11.60 -13.61
CA LEU A 493 -8.78 11.33 -13.06
C LEU A 493 -8.54 12.14 -11.78
N ALA A 494 -7.60 11.70 -10.94
CA ALA A 494 -7.34 12.37 -9.69
C ALA A 494 -6.78 13.80 -9.90
N GLY A 495 -5.89 13.98 -10.88
CA GLY A 495 -5.40 15.30 -11.28
C GLY A 495 -6.50 16.25 -11.75
N GLU A 496 -7.53 15.74 -12.43
CA GLU A 496 -8.69 16.53 -12.85
C GLU A 496 -9.61 16.87 -11.66
N ALA A 497 -9.73 15.96 -10.68
CA ALA A 497 -10.47 16.26 -9.46
C ALA A 497 -9.79 17.36 -8.62
N LEU A 498 -8.45 17.40 -8.60
CA LEU A 498 -7.67 18.40 -7.85
C LEU A 498 -7.84 19.83 -8.37
N VAL A 499 -8.27 20.04 -9.62
CA VAL A 499 -8.53 21.40 -10.14
C VAL A 499 -9.90 21.95 -9.75
N HIS A 500 -10.76 21.13 -9.13
CA HIS A 500 -12.11 21.50 -8.73
C HIS A 500 -12.12 22.69 -7.75
N PRO A 501 -13.16 23.57 -7.79
CA PRO A 501 -13.29 24.71 -6.87
C PRO A 501 -13.11 24.41 -5.39
N LEU A 502 -13.46 23.19 -4.95
CA LEU A 502 -13.24 22.70 -3.59
C LEU A 502 -11.79 22.89 -3.12
N PHE A 503 -10.80 22.78 -4.01
CA PHE A 503 -9.38 22.89 -3.68
C PHE A 503 -8.78 24.26 -4.04
N ARG A 504 -9.61 25.29 -4.29
CA ARG A 504 -9.13 26.64 -4.68
C ARG A 504 -8.17 27.27 -3.66
N SER A 505 -8.37 27.03 -2.38
CA SER A 505 -7.52 27.54 -1.29
C SER A 505 -6.07 27.06 -1.40
N TYR A 506 -5.79 26.03 -2.20
CA TYR A 506 -4.45 25.50 -2.42
C TYR A 506 -3.77 26.03 -3.70
N ARG A 507 -4.38 26.94 -4.47
CA ARG A 507 -3.87 27.30 -5.82
C ARG A 507 -2.59 28.15 -5.81
N SER A 508 -1.49 27.53 -6.25
CA SER A 508 -0.53 28.15 -7.16
C SER A 508 -0.86 27.72 -8.61
N CYS A 509 -0.17 28.23 -9.65
CA CYS A 509 -0.47 27.96 -11.06
C CYS A 509 -0.42 26.46 -11.47
N GLN A 510 0.07 25.59 -10.59
CA GLN A 510 -0.13 24.14 -10.64
C GLN A 510 -0.76 23.72 -9.31
N PRO A 511 -1.76 22.81 -9.28
CA PRO A 511 -2.30 22.35 -8.01
C PRO A 511 -1.14 21.73 -7.21
N PRO A 512 -0.76 22.29 -6.06
CA PRO A 512 0.32 21.72 -5.27
C PRO A 512 -0.09 20.30 -4.89
N HIS A 513 0.85 19.37 -4.94
CA HIS A 513 0.64 18.08 -4.31
C HIS A 513 0.53 18.30 -2.80
N ALA A 514 -0.38 17.58 -2.15
CA ALA A 514 -0.54 17.69 -0.72
C ALA A 514 0.78 17.44 0.03
N GLU A 515 1.12 18.37 0.91
CA GLU A 515 2.15 18.17 1.93
C GLU A 515 1.64 17.12 2.93
N THR A 516 2.49 16.17 3.28
CA THR A 516 2.14 15.12 4.25
C THR A 516 3.31 14.84 5.18
N PRO A 517 3.08 14.71 6.49
CA PRO A 517 1.79 14.81 7.16
C PRO A 517 1.33 16.26 7.37
N VAL A 518 0.05 16.47 7.70
CA VAL A 518 -0.53 17.80 7.92
C VAL A 518 -0.77 18.06 9.41
N PRO A 519 -0.38 19.24 9.94
CA PRO A 519 -0.70 19.62 11.31
C PRO A 519 -2.21 19.65 11.57
N LEU A 520 -2.65 19.08 12.68
CA LEU A 520 -4.07 19.05 13.04
C LEU A 520 -4.68 20.43 13.24
N ALA A 521 -3.90 21.41 13.70
CA ALA A 521 -4.37 22.79 13.83
C ALA A 521 -4.93 23.34 12.51
N LYS A 522 -4.43 22.86 11.35
CA LYS A 522 -4.96 23.25 10.03
C LYS A 522 -6.34 22.65 9.74
N LEU A 523 -6.63 21.46 10.28
CA LEU A 523 -7.90 20.75 10.05
C LEU A 523 -8.98 21.14 11.04
N PHE A 524 -8.56 21.70 12.17
CA PHE A 524 -9.41 22.05 13.29
C PHE A 524 -8.94 23.39 13.88
N PRO A 525 -9.16 24.50 13.16
CA PRO A 525 -8.74 25.82 13.62
C PRO A 525 -9.36 26.20 14.97
N GLU A 526 -10.55 25.67 15.27
CA GLU A 526 -11.26 25.86 16.53
C GLU A 526 -10.53 25.33 17.77
N MET A 527 -9.57 24.41 17.60
CA MET A 527 -8.88 23.83 18.75
C MET A 527 -7.87 24.77 19.41
N GLY A 528 -7.46 25.85 18.74
CA GLY A 528 -6.47 26.80 19.28
C GLY A 528 -5.13 26.14 19.69
N LEU A 529 -4.76 25.04 19.03
CA LEU A 529 -3.55 24.25 19.29
C LEU A 529 -2.25 24.95 18.89
#